data_AF-A0A9W4U166-F1
#
_entry.id   AF-A0A9W4U166-F1
#
_cell.length_a   1.000
_cell.length_b   1.000
_cell.length_c   1.000
_cell.angle_alpha   90.00
_cell.angle_beta   90.00
_cell.angle_gamma   90.00
#
_symmetry.space_group_name_H-M   'P 1'
#
loop_
_entity.id
_entity.type
_entity.pdbx_description
1 polymer ?
#
loop_
_entity_poly.entity_id
_entity_poly.type
_entity_poly.pdbx_seq_one_letter_code
_entity_poly.pdbx_strand_id
1 'polypeptide(L)'
;MKMIKTLSRLIISSPKKCYYDSLTGLIYDLSFILPNLIVCSGPVTNSYFNSFFRYELNDLIKILSFNFGNQWHLFNFKGEDPGYLDSEVFGKVSHYPFPDHYPPTLKILKLAVLEIHKVIKSGRRCYFTLFEW
;
A
#
# COMPACT_ATOMS: atom_id res chain seq x y z
N MET A 1 7.27 8.36 -20.72
CA MET A 1 5.98 7.67 -20.53
C MET A 1 5.42 7.76 -19.11
N LYS A 2 6.21 7.48 -18.04
CA LYS A 2 5.74 7.62 -16.63
C LYS A 2 5.22 9.03 -16.28
N MET A 3 5.90 10.08 -16.74
CA MET A 3 5.51 11.48 -16.46
C MET A 3 4.13 11.86 -17.01
N ILE A 4 3.77 11.36 -18.21
CA ILE A 4 2.45 11.59 -18.83
C ILE A 4 1.35 10.89 -18.01
N LYS A 5 1.59 9.65 -17.56
CA LYS A 5 0.65 8.90 -16.70
C LYS A 5 0.42 9.60 -15.35
N THR A 6 1.48 10.12 -14.73
CA THR A 6 1.36 10.87 -13.47
C THR A 6 0.56 12.15 -13.64
N LEU A 7 0.79 12.87 -14.74
CA LEU A 7 0.07 14.12 -15.04
C LEU A 7 -1.42 13.88 -15.30
N SER A 8 -1.78 12.85 -16.07
CA SER A 8 -3.19 12.52 -16.35
C SER A 8 -3.96 12.13 -15.09
N ARG A 9 -3.36 11.34 -14.18
CA ARG A 9 -3.99 11.01 -12.89
C ARG A 9 -4.18 12.24 -12.03
N LEU A 10 -3.16 13.10 -11.92
CA LEU A 10 -3.25 14.33 -11.14
C LEU A 10 -4.38 15.23 -11.60
N ILE A 11 -4.61 15.34 -12.92
CA ILE A 11 -5.72 16.15 -13.46
C ILE A 11 -7.08 15.55 -13.09
N ILE A 12 -7.26 14.23 -13.24
CA ILE A 12 -8.54 13.56 -13.00
C ILE A 12 -8.92 13.53 -11.52
N SER A 13 -7.94 13.31 -10.63
CA SER A 13 -8.19 13.10 -9.20
C SER A 13 -8.01 14.35 -8.34
N SER A 14 -7.79 15.54 -8.93
CA SER A 14 -7.54 16.75 -8.13
C SER A 14 -8.82 17.27 -7.46
N PRO A 15 -8.79 17.65 -6.17
CA PRO A 15 -7.61 17.72 -5.29
C PRO A 15 -7.35 16.41 -4.54
N LYS A 16 -6.22 15.74 -4.85
CA LYS A 16 -5.73 14.57 -4.10
C LYS A 16 -4.43 14.92 -3.39
N LYS A 17 -4.38 14.67 -2.07
CA LYS A 17 -3.15 14.85 -1.27
C LYS A 17 -2.27 13.61 -1.43
N CYS A 18 -1.32 13.68 -2.36
CA CYS A 18 -0.32 12.63 -2.55
C CYS A 18 0.91 12.89 -1.67
N TYR A 19 1.66 11.82 -1.36
CA TYR A 19 2.97 11.90 -0.74
C TYR A 19 4.06 11.96 -1.80
N TYR A 20 4.95 12.94 -1.66
CA TYR A 20 6.17 13.01 -2.46
C TYR A 20 7.33 12.49 -1.62
N ASP A 21 7.96 11.41 -2.09
CA ASP A 21 9.20 10.91 -1.50
C ASP A 21 10.40 11.61 -2.16
N SER A 22 11.07 12.46 -1.38
CA SER A 22 12.26 13.19 -1.84
C SER A 22 13.45 12.28 -2.13
N LEU A 23 13.50 11.09 -1.53
CA LEU A 23 14.62 10.16 -1.70
C LEU A 23 14.54 9.39 -3.02
N THR A 24 13.34 8.92 -3.39
CA THR A 24 13.13 8.21 -4.66
C THR A 24 12.64 9.11 -5.79
N GLY A 25 12.24 10.34 -5.51
CA GLY A 25 11.62 11.27 -6.47
C GLY A 25 10.24 10.80 -6.97
N LEU A 26 9.54 10.00 -6.17
CA LEU A 26 8.25 9.40 -6.55
C LEU A 26 7.09 10.11 -5.86
N ILE A 27 5.98 10.24 -6.58
CA ILE A 27 4.70 10.68 -6.03
C ILE A 27 3.81 9.45 -5.88
N TYR A 28 3.38 9.17 -4.66
CA TYR A 28 2.56 8.00 -4.32
C TYR A 28 1.36 8.40 -3.46
N ASP A 29 0.26 7.67 -3.59
CA ASP A 29 -0.89 7.82 -2.69
C ASP A 29 -0.63 7.05 -1.40
N LEU A 30 0.07 7.72 -0.51
CA LEU A 30 0.55 7.21 0.76
C LEU A 30 0.39 8.30 1.82
N SER A 31 0.09 7.91 3.05
CA SER A 31 -0.05 8.82 4.18
C SER A 31 0.50 8.20 5.45
N PHE A 32 1.31 8.97 6.18
CA PHE A 32 1.78 8.60 7.51
C PHE A 32 0.71 8.99 8.53
N ILE A 33 0.10 7.99 9.17
CA ILE A 33 -0.81 8.20 10.29
C ILE A 33 0.00 8.31 11.59
N LEU A 34 1.03 7.47 11.70
CA LEU A 34 2.06 7.51 12.74
C LEU A 34 3.43 7.32 12.07
N PRO A 35 4.55 7.61 12.75
CA PRO A 35 5.88 7.37 12.19
C PRO A 35 6.10 5.94 11.70
N ASN A 36 5.46 4.96 12.33
CA ASN A 36 5.56 3.54 12.03
C ASN A 36 4.26 2.93 11.44
N LEU A 37 3.24 3.75 11.16
CA LEU A 37 1.94 3.32 10.66
C LEU A 37 1.60 4.12 9.40
N ILE A 38 1.64 3.46 8.25
CA ILE A 38 1.51 4.10 6.95
C ILE A 38 0.36 3.44 6.21
N VAL A 39 -0.48 4.26 5.59
CA VAL A 39 -1.62 3.82 4.80
C VAL A 39 -1.40 4.21 3.36
N CYS A 40 -1.69 3.31 2.42
CA CYS A 40 -1.60 3.56 0.99
C CYS A 40 -2.75 2.87 0.24
N SER A 41 -2.96 3.31 -0.99
CA SER A 41 -3.85 2.63 -1.94
C SER A 41 -3.34 1.21 -2.27
N GLY A 42 -4.24 0.34 -2.70
CA GLY A 42 -3.92 -1.02 -3.13
C GLY A 42 -3.02 -1.02 -4.37
N PRO A 43 -1.73 -1.41 -4.26
CA PRO A 43 -0.85 -1.47 -5.42
C PRO A 43 -1.27 -2.60 -6.35
N VAL A 44 -0.99 -2.45 -7.64
CA VAL A 44 -1.18 -3.54 -8.60
C VAL A 44 0.11 -3.87 -9.33
N THR A 45 0.28 -5.15 -9.62
CA THR A 45 1.27 -5.61 -10.59
C THR A 45 0.74 -5.39 -12.01
N ASN A 46 1.68 -5.37 -12.94
CA ASN A 46 1.67 -4.73 -14.24
C ASN A 46 0.64 -5.31 -15.25
N SER A 47 -0.65 -5.14 -14.99
CA SER A 47 -1.69 -5.23 -16.02
C SER A 47 -1.69 -3.90 -16.78
N TYR A 48 -1.24 -3.92 -18.04
CA TYR A 48 -0.96 -2.75 -18.88
C TYR A 48 -2.03 -1.64 -18.79
N PHE A 49 -3.31 -2.01 -18.76
CA PHE A 49 -4.45 -1.10 -18.61
C PHE A 49 -4.62 -0.52 -17.20
N ASN A 50 -4.44 -1.32 -16.15
CA ASN A 50 -4.64 -0.89 -14.77
C ASN A 50 -3.59 0.13 -14.30
N SER A 51 -2.37 0.06 -14.84
CA SER A 51 -1.25 0.97 -14.49
C SER A 51 -1.48 2.46 -14.84
N PHE A 52 -2.46 2.76 -15.69
CA PHE A 52 -2.79 4.15 -16.01
C PHE A 52 -3.53 4.83 -14.85
N PHE A 53 -4.39 4.07 -14.18
CA PHE A 53 -5.27 4.59 -13.12
C PHE A 53 -4.78 4.21 -11.72
N ARG A 54 -4.02 3.13 -11.57
CA ARG A 54 -3.52 2.62 -10.28
C ARG A 54 -2.03 2.87 -10.06
N TYR A 55 -1.62 2.85 -8.79
CA TYR A 55 -0.22 2.95 -8.42
C TYR A 55 0.51 1.61 -8.58
N GLU A 56 1.74 1.67 -9.13
CA GLU A 56 2.54 0.48 -9.40
C GLU A 56 3.12 -0.09 -8.08
N LEU A 57 3.04 -1.43 -7.92
CA LEU A 57 3.65 -2.14 -6.79
C LEU A 57 5.16 -1.88 -6.68
N ASN A 58 5.86 -1.86 -7.82
CA ASN A 58 7.30 -1.62 -7.87
C ASN A 58 7.70 -0.25 -7.31
N ASP A 59 6.87 0.78 -7.52
CA ASP A 59 7.14 2.11 -7.00
C ASP A 59 6.91 2.16 -5.48
N LEU A 60 5.92 1.41 -4.95
CA LEU A 60 5.76 1.21 -3.51
C LEU A 60 6.98 0.51 -2.92
N ILE A 61 7.37 -0.65 -3.46
CA ILE A 61 8.51 -1.42 -2.97
C ILE A 61 9.78 -0.59 -2.96
N LYS A 62 10.00 0.27 -3.96
CA LYS A 62 11.14 1.20 -3.98
C LYS A 62 11.09 2.19 -2.83
N ILE A 63 9.96 2.85 -2.59
CA ILE A 63 9.77 3.77 -1.45
C ILE A 63 10.05 3.02 -0.14
N LEU A 64 9.49 1.82 0.02
CA LEU A 64 9.66 1.01 1.23
C LEU A 64 11.12 0.61 1.47
N SER A 65 11.77 0.10 0.43
CA SER A 65 13.13 -0.41 0.51
C SER A 65 14.14 0.70 0.72
N PHE A 66 13.95 1.87 0.09
CA PHE A 66 14.87 2.98 0.21
C PHE A 66 14.78 3.68 1.57
N ASN A 67 13.56 3.88 2.09
CA ASN A 67 13.36 4.56 3.37
C ASN A 67 13.57 3.65 4.58
N PHE A 68 13.27 2.35 4.46
CA PHE A 68 13.17 1.45 5.62
C PHE A 68 13.94 0.14 5.46
N GLY A 69 14.67 -0.03 4.34
CA GLY A 69 15.44 -1.24 4.07
C GLY A 69 14.57 -2.49 4.14
N ASN A 70 14.90 -3.37 5.08
CA ASN A 70 14.15 -4.61 5.31
C ASN A 70 13.06 -4.51 6.39
N GLN A 71 12.91 -3.37 7.06
CA GLN A 71 12.09 -3.18 8.27
C GLN A 71 10.65 -2.72 7.97
N TRP A 72 10.00 -3.37 7.02
CA TRP A 72 8.62 -3.09 6.64
C TRP A 72 7.80 -4.37 6.52
N HIS A 73 6.50 -4.26 6.74
CA HIS A 73 5.53 -5.35 6.55
C HIS A 73 4.22 -4.79 6.02
N LEU A 74 3.64 -5.44 5.02
CA LEU A 74 2.37 -5.08 4.40
C LEU A 74 1.20 -5.79 5.07
N PHE A 75 0.08 -5.09 5.19
CA PHE A 75 -1.20 -5.63 5.61
C PHE A 75 -2.20 -5.35 4.50
N ASN A 76 -2.65 -6.40 3.83
CA ASN A 76 -3.63 -6.31 2.76
C ASN A 76 -5.01 -6.69 3.28
N PHE A 77 -5.92 -5.73 3.21
CA PHE A 77 -7.30 -5.89 3.67
C PHE A 77 -8.30 -6.15 2.54
N LYS A 78 -7.85 -6.12 1.29
CA LYS A 78 -8.71 -6.26 0.13
C LYS A 78 -9.40 -7.62 0.14
N GLY A 79 -10.73 -7.63 0.06
CA GLY A 79 -11.54 -8.85 -0.03
C GLY A 79 -11.49 -9.54 -1.40
N GLU A 80 -11.13 -8.78 -2.43
CA GLU A 80 -10.94 -9.29 -3.79
C GLU A 80 -9.50 -9.78 -4.01
N ASP A 81 -9.14 -10.00 -5.29
CA ASP A 81 -7.76 -10.27 -5.68
C ASP A 81 -6.81 -9.16 -5.17
N PRO A 82 -5.72 -9.53 -4.47
CA PRO A 82 -4.78 -8.57 -3.87
C PRO A 82 -4.06 -7.71 -4.91
N GLY A 83 -4.07 -8.10 -6.18
CA GLY A 83 -3.45 -7.37 -7.29
C GLY A 83 -1.98 -7.69 -7.50
N TYR A 84 -1.40 -8.60 -6.71
CA TYR A 84 0.01 -9.01 -6.75
C TYR A 84 0.22 -10.38 -6.09
N LEU A 85 1.35 -11.02 -6.39
CA LEU A 85 1.78 -12.26 -5.72
C LEU A 85 2.60 -11.94 -4.46
N ASP A 86 2.48 -12.77 -3.42
CA ASP A 86 3.26 -12.62 -2.18
C ASP A 86 4.77 -12.63 -2.40
N SER A 87 5.25 -13.34 -3.44
CA SER A 87 6.65 -13.36 -3.83
C SER A 87 7.16 -12.01 -4.33
N GLU A 88 6.28 -11.18 -4.91
CA GLU A 88 6.62 -9.84 -5.41
C GLU A 88 6.87 -8.86 -4.27
N VAL A 89 6.35 -9.15 -3.07
CA VAL A 89 6.57 -8.39 -1.84
C VAL A 89 7.47 -9.13 -0.85
N PHE A 90 8.30 -10.06 -1.34
CA PHE A 90 9.26 -10.83 -0.54
C PHE A 90 8.63 -11.61 0.62
N GLY A 91 7.35 -12.01 0.50
CA GLY A 91 6.60 -12.66 1.57
C GLY A 91 6.35 -11.77 2.80
N LYS A 92 6.59 -10.45 2.69
CA LYS A 92 6.39 -9.47 3.78
C LYS A 92 4.97 -8.90 3.75
N VAL A 93 3.98 -9.76 3.65
CA VAL A 93 2.56 -9.39 3.60
C VAL A 93 1.72 -10.32 4.45
N SER A 94 0.74 -9.76 5.15
CA SER A 94 -0.32 -10.52 5.83
C SER A 94 -1.66 -10.11 5.27
N HIS A 95 -2.48 -11.10 4.95
CA HIS A 95 -3.79 -10.91 4.32
C HIS A 95 -4.91 -11.04 5.35
N TYR A 96 -5.78 -10.03 5.39
CA TYR A 96 -6.96 -9.96 6.26
C TYR A 96 -8.17 -9.52 5.44
N PRO A 97 -8.58 -10.31 4.43
CA PRO A 97 -9.56 -9.89 3.43
C PRO A 97 -10.95 -9.70 4.03
N PHE A 98 -11.62 -8.61 3.66
CA PHE A 98 -13.05 -8.43 3.88
C PHE A 98 -13.71 -7.71 2.69
N PRO A 99 -15.03 -7.88 2.45
CA PRO A 99 -15.67 -7.29 1.28
C PRO A 99 -15.60 -5.76 1.28
N ASP A 100 -15.40 -5.18 0.10
CA ASP A 100 -15.33 -3.72 -0.03
C ASP A 100 -16.66 -3.06 0.37
N HIS A 101 -16.57 -1.90 1.02
CA HIS A 101 -17.70 -1.18 1.63
C HIS A 101 -18.46 -1.93 2.74
N TYR A 102 -17.95 -3.07 3.22
CA TYR A 102 -18.48 -3.77 4.40
C TYR A 102 -17.50 -3.70 5.57
N PRO A 103 -18.00 -3.71 6.82
CA PRO A 103 -17.12 -3.80 7.97
C PRO A 103 -16.43 -5.17 8.04
N PRO A 104 -15.16 -5.26 8.49
CA PRO A 104 -14.54 -6.53 8.79
C PRO A 104 -15.25 -7.22 9.95
N THR A 105 -15.18 -8.55 9.98
CA THR A 105 -15.65 -9.30 11.16
C THR A 105 -14.78 -9.00 12.39
N LEU A 106 -15.34 -9.13 13.59
CA LEU A 106 -14.57 -9.00 14.85
C LEU A 106 -13.36 -9.94 14.90
N LYS A 107 -13.46 -11.11 14.27
CA LYS A 107 -12.35 -12.07 14.16
C LYS A 107 -11.20 -11.49 13.34
N ILE A 108 -11.49 -10.96 12.15
CA ILE A 108 -10.49 -10.32 11.28
C ILE A 108 -9.84 -9.15 12.00
N LEU A 109 -10.65 -8.26 12.58
CA LEU A 109 -10.16 -7.10 13.33
C LEU A 109 -9.22 -7.51 14.47
N LYS A 110 -9.62 -8.49 15.27
CA LYS A 110 -8.81 -8.99 16.39
C LYS A 110 -7.48 -9.58 15.92
N LEU A 111 -7.49 -10.42 14.89
CA LEU A 111 -6.28 -11.06 14.38
C LEU A 111 -5.32 -10.03 13.76
N ALA A 112 -5.84 -9.13 12.93
CA ALA A 112 -5.05 -8.07 12.31
C ALA A 112 -4.38 -7.18 13.36
N VAL A 113 -5.14 -6.68 14.34
CA VAL A 113 -4.60 -5.82 15.41
C VAL A 113 -3.52 -6.53 16.22
N LEU A 114 -3.70 -7.82 16.52
CA LEU A 114 -2.70 -8.61 17.25
C LEU A 114 -1.40 -8.76 16.47
N GLU A 115 -1.46 -8.99 15.16
CA GLU A 115 -0.26 -9.09 14.33
C GLU A 115 0.42 -7.73 14.14
N ILE A 116 -0.35 -6.68 13.81
CA ILE A 116 0.14 -5.30 13.70
C ILE A 116 0.89 -4.90 14.97
N HIS A 117 0.31 -5.19 16.15
CA HIS A 117 0.95 -4.90 17.43
C HIS A 117 2.30 -5.62 17.59
N LYS A 118 2.40 -6.88 17.16
CA LYS A 118 3.66 -7.64 17.19
C LYS A 118 4.71 -7.06 16.23
N VAL A 119 4.31 -6.71 15.02
CA VAL A 119 5.20 -6.12 14.00
C VAL A 119 5.74 -4.77 14.50
N ILE A 120 4.88 -3.90 15.03
CA ILE A 120 5.29 -2.62 15.62
C ILE A 120 6.27 -2.84 16.77
N LYS A 121 6.00 -3.79 17.67
CA LYS A 121 6.90 -4.11 18.80
C LYS A 121 8.27 -4.63 18.35
N SER A 122 8.35 -5.31 17.21
CA SER A 122 9.63 -5.75 16.64
C SER A 122 10.47 -4.62 16.02
N GLY A 123 9.97 -3.37 16.04
CA GLY A 123 10.64 -2.21 15.42
C GLY A 123 10.43 -2.10 13.92
N ARG A 124 9.57 -2.94 13.33
CA ARG A 124 9.19 -2.86 11.92
C ARG A 124 8.07 -1.84 11.73
N ARG A 125 8.07 -1.17 10.59
CA ARG A 125 6.98 -0.27 10.19
C ARG A 125 5.88 -1.05 9.47
N CYS A 126 4.64 -0.70 9.78
CA CYS A 126 3.45 -1.33 9.20
C CYS A 126 2.91 -0.48 8.07
N TYR A 127 2.62 -1.14 6.95
CA TYR A 127 2.06 -0.53 5.75
C TYR A 127 0.72 -1.19 5.46
N PHE A 128 -0.32 -0.39 5.44
CA PHE A 128 -1.67 -0.85 5.16
C PHE A 128 -1.98 -0.53 3.71
N THR A 129 -2.31 -1.57 2.94
CA THR A 129 -2.92 -1.39 1.63
C THR A 129 -4.43 -1.48 1.84
N LEU A 130 -5.10 -0.34 1.70
CA LEU A 130 -6.55 -0.27 1.78
C LEU A 130 -7.18 -0.29 0.38
N PHE A 131 -8.49 -0.53 0.35
CA PHE A 131 -9.33 -0.48 -0.83
C PHE A 131 -9.10 0.81 -1.63
N GLU A 132 -9.15 0.70 -2.96
CA GLU A 132 -9.21 1.87 -3.84
C GLU A 132 -10.68 2.27 -4.01
N TRP A 133 -10.96 3.58 -3.93
CA TRP A 133 -12.23 4.18 -4.36
C TRP A 133 -12.25 4.39 -5.88
#